data_AF-A0AA41UL36-F1
#
_entry.id   AF-A0AA41UL36-F1
#
_cell.length_a   1.000
_cell.length_b   1.000
_cell.length_c   1.000
_cell.angle_alpha   90.00
_cell.angle_beta   90.00
_cell.angle_gamma   90.00
#
_symmetry.space_group_name_H-M   'P 1'
#
loop_
_entity.id
_entity.type
_entity.pdbx_description
1 polymer ?
#
loop_
_entity_poly.entity_id
_entity_poly.type
_entity_poly.pdbx_seq_one_letter_code
_entity_poly.pdbx_strand_id
1 'polypeptide(L)'
;MHLDLIDFTVDLPVDPRQAIGIPLALIGGVFLSLGAQFQHRGVNKVEANTVAVTGGLDPHQLLLLLRRPSWVIGTLMLGLAIVFQLSSLAFAPIIVVQPLGAVALVITAVVNARVTKTPVNRASKIAIAFCVGGIGLFVTVAAFFAVDKPVTDKNLVTILIVLGAVLLAFILAFALLHTKFKAIFYITGAGVLYGFVATLAKVIINRTQNGNFEWLTLCCVAGLLLAASLGAYFVQNAYSSGPPDLVIAGLTVIDPLVAVGIGIVVLGEIAQAPLWAGFAFALAGAIAICGVILLSRHHPQASVTVSE
;
A
#
# COMPACT_ATOMS: atom_id res chain seq x y z
N MET A 1 43.26 -37.95 -0.93
CA MET A 1 42.97 -36.51 -0.94
C MET A 1 41.82 -36.28 -1.92
N HIS A 2 40.60 -36.60 -1.48
CA HIS A 2 39.38 -36.35 -2.24
C HIS A 2 38.81 -35.06 -1.65
N LEU A 3 38.90 -33.96 -2.40
CA LEU A 3 38.24 -32.72 -2.03
C LEU A 3 36.75 -32.94 -2.28
N ASP A 4 36.00 -33.12 -1.19
CA ASP A 4 34.55 -33.01 -1.20
C ASP A 4 34.23 -31.58 -1.64
N LEU A 5 33.83 -31.46 -2.91
CA LEU A 5 33.23 -30.26 -3.45
C LEU A 5 31.98 -30.01 -2.64
N ILE A 6 32.11 -29.05 -1.73
CA ILE A 6 31.08 -28.40 -0.94
C ILE A 6 29.78 -28.43 -1.72
N ASP A 7 28.86 -29.25 -1.22
CA ASP A 7 27.45 -29.26 -1.56
C ASP A 7 26.88 -27.89 -1.16
N PHE A 8 27.11 -26.89 -2.01
CA PHE A 8 26.48 -25.57 -1.97
C PHE A 8 25.09 -25.68 -2.60
N THR A 9 24.35 -26.74 -2.27
CA THR A 9 22.90 -26.64 -2.27
C THR A 9 22.56 -25.72 -1.10
N VAL A 10 22.58 -24.42 -1.37
CA VAL A 10 21.89 -23.45 -0.52
C VAL A 10 20.43 -23.92 -0.52
N ASP A 11 20.05 -24.68 0.51
CA ASP A 11 18.66 -24.85 0.91
C ASP A 11 18.16 -23.44 1.19
N LEU A 12 17.69 -22.76 0.14
CA LEU A 12 17.06 -21.47 0.24
C LEU A 12 15.82 -21.73 1.10
N PRO A 13 15.75 -21.22 2.34
CA PRO A 13 14.61 -21.44 3.22
C PRO A 13 13.40 -20.59 2.79
N VAL A 14 13.34 -20.21 1.51
CA VAL A 14 12.22 -19.50 0.92
C VAL A 14 11.13 -20.52 0.74
N ASP A 15 10.12 -20.45 1.59
CA ASP A 15 8.91 -21.26 1.48
C ASP A 15 8.39 -21.17 0.03
N PRO A 16 8.24 -22.31 -0.69
CA PRO A 16 7.79 -22.32 -2.08
C PRO A 16 6.48 -21.55 -2.32
N ARG A 17 5.65 -21.38 -1.27
CA ARG A 17 4.44 -20.56 -1.32
C ARG A 17 4.76 -19.06 -1.41
N GLN A 18 5.73 -18.58 -0.63
CA GLN A 18 6.13 -17.17 -0.64
C GLN A 18 6.72 -16.76 -2.00
N ALA A 19 7.36 -17.70 -2.70
CA ALA A 19 7.88 -17.49 -4.06
C ALA A 19 6.79 -17.16 -5.08
N ILE A 20 5.51 -17.52 -4.83
CA ILE A 20 4.35 -17.15 -5.66
C ILE A 20 3.78 -15.79 -5.25
N GLY A 21 3.77 -15.49 -3.94
CA GLY A 21 3.23 -14.24 -3.43
C GLY A 21 3.95 -12.99 -3.95
N ILE A 22 5.29 -13.01 -4.00
CA ILE A 22 6.08 -11.86 -4.45
C ILE A 22 5.77 -11.47 -5.92
N PRO A 23 5.81 -12.39 -6.91
CA PRO A 23 5.40 -12.09 -8.28
C PRO A 23 3.96 -11.56 -8.39
N LEU A 24 3.01 -12.14 -7.65
CA LEU A 24 1.62 -11.67 -7.66
C LEU A 24 1.51 -10.23 -7.16
N ALA A 25 2.20 -9.88 -6.08
CA ALA A 25 2.22 -8.51 -5.55
C ALA A 25 2.84 -7.53 -6.54
N LEU A 26 3.95 -7.91 -7.19
CA LEU A 26 4.60 -7.09 -8.22
C LEU A 26 3.70 -6.87 -9.45
N ILE A 27 3.03 -7.93 -9.94
CA ILE A 27 2.05 -7.83 -11.03
C ILE A 27 0.90 -6.91 -10.61
N GLY A 28 0.40 -7.07 -9.38
CA GLY A 28 -0.59 -6.16 -8.78
C GLY A 28 -0.13 -4.71 -8.78
N GLY A 29 1.12 -4.44 -8.41
CA GLY A 29 1.74 -3.11 -8.45
C GLY A 29 1.83 -2.52 -9.87
N VAL A 30 2.12 -3.34 -10.89
CA VAL A 30 2.08 -2.93 -12.30
C VAL A 30 0.66 -2.53 -12.71
N PHE A 31 -0.33 -3.37 -12.40
CA PHE A 31 -1.73 -3.08 -12.69
C PHE A 31 -2.22 -1.82 -11.96
N LEU A 32 -1.80 -1.61 -10.71
CA LEU A 32 -2.10 -0.42 -9.92
C LEU A 32 -1.56 0.84 -10.60
N SER A 33 -0.27 0.82 -10.96
CA SER A 33 0.42 1.93 -11.64
C SER A 33 -0.25 2.28 -12.98
N LEU A 34 -0.46 1.27 -13.83
CA LEU A 34 -1.03 1.50 -15.16
C LEU A 34 -2.51 1.90 -15.08
N GLY A 35 -3.28 1.26 -14.19
CA GLY A 35 -4.69 1.58 -13.96
C GLY A 35 -4.90 3.02 -13.53
N ALA A 36 -4.10 3.49 -12.56
CA ALA A 36 -4.11 4.88 -12.11
C ALA A 36 -3.80 5.86 -13.27
N GLN A 37 -2.81 5.56 -14.11
CA GLN A 37 -2.51 6.42 -15.27
C GLN A 37 -3.64 6.47 -16.31
N PHE A 38 -4.27 5.33 -16.58
CA PHE A 38 -5.38 5.25 -17.53
C PHE A 38 -6.62 5.99 -17.02
N GLN A 39 -6.92 5.89 -15.72
CA GLN A 39 -7.97 6.68 -15.09
C GLN A 39 -7.66 8.18 -15.13
N HIS A 40 -6.45 8.59 -14.74
CA HIS A 40 -6.03 10.00 -14.80
C HIS A 40 -6.15 10.57 -16.22
N ARG A 41 -5.72 9.85 -17.25
CA ARG A 41 -5.93 10.25 -18.66
C ARG A 41 -7.41 10.35 -19.03
N GLY A 42 -8.25 9.46 -18.51
CA GLY A 42 -9.70 9.49 -18.70
C GLY A 42 -10.34 10.74 -18.11
N VAL A 43 -9.96 11.08 -16.87
CA VAL A 43 -10.42 12.28 -16.14
C VAL A 43 -10.02 13.54 -16.88
N ASN A 44 -8.73 13.72 -17.21
CA ASN A 44 -8.26 14.91 -17.91
C ASN A 44 -8.96 15.13 -19.26
N LYS A 45 -9.34 14.06 -19.97
CA LYS A 45 -10.09 14.15 -21.23
C LYS A 45 -11.55 14.57 -21.03
N VAL A 46 -12.17 14.21 -19.91
CA VAL A 46 -13.53 14.67 -19.59
C VAL A 46 -13.47 16.11 -19.12
N GLU A 47 -12.55 16.46 -18.21
CA GLU A 47 -12.36 17.83 -17.73
C GLU A 47 -12.05 18.83 -18.84
N ALA A 48 -11.20 18.46 -19.81
CA ALA A 48 -10.92 19.33 -20.97
C ALA A 48 -12.17 19.64 -21.83
N ASN A 49 -13.24 18.83 -21.71
CA ASN A 49 -14.48 18.98 -22.47
C ASN A 49 -15.67 19.44 -21.60
N THR A 50 -15.46 19.76 -20.32
CA THR A 50 -16.52 20.19 -19.40
C THR A 50 -16.09 21.46 -18.68
N VAL A 51 -16.98 22.45 -18.53
CA VAL A 51 -16.69 23.67 -17.74
C VAL A 51 -16.38 23.25 -16.31
N ALA A 52 -15.27 23.76 -15.75
CA ALA A 52 -14.79 23.41 -14.41
C ALA A 52 -15.86 23.70 -13.35
N VAL A 53 -16.61 22.68 -12.94
CA VAL A 53 -17.46 22.77 -11.76
C VAL A 53 -16.52 22.61 -10.57
N THR A 54 -16.35 23.69 -9.81
CA THR A 54 -15.63 23.70 -8.54
C THR A 54 -16.43 22.91 -7.49
N GLY A 55 -16.34 21.59 -7.55
CA GLY A 55 -17.07 20.64 -6.69
C GLY A 55 -16.80 19.21 -7.16
N GLY A 56 -16.91 18.23 -6.25
CA GLY A 56 -16.61 16.82 -6.55
C GLY A 56 -17.39 16.23 -7.75
N LEU A 57 -17.02 15.02 -8.18
CA LEU A 57 -17.55 14.39 -9.39
C LEU A 57 -19.09 14.26 -9.35
N ASP A 58 -19.78 15.00 -10.22
CA ASP A 58 -21.22 14.91 -10.45
C ASP A 58 -21.56 13.52 -11.03
N PRO A 59 -22.68 12.85 -10.64
CA PRO A 59 -23.20 11.66 -11.32
C PRO A 59 -23.17 11.71 -12.86
N HIS A 60 -23.41 12.89 -13.46
CA HIS A 60 -23.31 13.09 -14.90
C HIS A 60 -21.85 12.98 -15.39
N GLN A 61 -20.88 13.54 -14.66
CA GLN A 61 -19.45 13.39 -14.97
C GLN A 61 -18.98 11.94 -14.81
N LEU A 62 -19.47 11.21 -13.80
CA LEU A 62 -19.21 9.77 -13.65
C LEU A 62 -19.71 8.97 -14.86
N LEU A 63 -20.89 9.30 -15.39
CA LEU A 63 -21.40 8.67 -16.61
C LEU A 63 -20.54 9.00 -17.84
N LEU A 64 -20.06 10.24 -17.95
CA LEU A 64 -19.13 10.63 -19.02
C LEU A 64 -17.80 9.88 -18.92
N LEU A 65 -17.29 9.65 -17.72
CA LEU A 65 -16.08 8.86 -17.48
C LEU A 65 -16.28 7.39 -17.86
N LEU A 66 -17.43 6.79 -17.52
CA LEU A 66 -17.78 5.42 -17.91
C LEU A 66 -17.83 5.21 -19.44
N ARG A 67 -18.09 6.27 -20.20
CA ARG A 67 -18.05 6.23 -21.68
C ARG A 67 -16.64 6.35 -22.25
N ARG A 68 -15.62 6.66 -21.44
CA ARG A 68 -14.22 6.75 -21.89
C ARG A 68 -13.53 5.39 -21.75
N PRO A 69 -13.06 4.78 -22.85
CA PRO A 69 -12.43 3.46 -22.80
C PRO A 69 -11.17 3.46 -21.92
N SER A 70 -10.40 4.55 -21.90
CA SER A 70 -9.23 4.66 -21.02
C SER A 70 -9.62 4.61 -19.53
N TRP A 71 -10.73 5.23 -19.13
CA TRP A 71 -11.16 5.21 -17.74
C TRP A 71 -11.66 3.82 -17.34
N VAL A 72 -12.45 3.15 -18.19
CA VAL A 72 -12.94 1.79 -17.96
C VAL A 72 -11.80 0.78 -17.89
N ILE A 73 -10.86 0.82 -18.84
CA ILE A 73 -9.65 -0.02 -18.80
C ILE A 73 -8.88 0.25 -17.52
N GLY A 74 -8.72 1.51 -17.13
CA GLY A 74 -8.08 1.89 -15.87
C GLY A 74 -8.76 1.26 -14.65
N THR A 75 -10.08 1.35 -14.57
CA THR A 75 -10.89 0.75 -13.49
C THR A 75 -10.76 -0.78 -13.46
N LEU A 76 -10.78 -1.46 -14.61
CA LEU A 76 -10.55 -2.90 -14.70
C LEU A 76 -9.15 -3.28 -14.22
N MET A 77 -8.11 -2.51 -14.59
CA MET A 77 -6.75 -2.73 -14.12
C MET A 77 -6.61 -2.52 -12.62
N LEU A 78 -7.28 -1.51 -12.02
CA LEU A 78 -7.30 -1.35 -10.57
C LEU A 78 -8.01 -2.51 -9.86
N GLY A 79 -9.11 -3.02 -10.43
CA GLY A 79 -9.77 -4.23 -9.94
C GLY A 79 -8.84 -5.44 -9.96
N LEU A 80 -8.12 -5.65 -11.08
CA LEU A 80 -7.10 -6.70 -11.18
C LEU A 80 -5.98 -6.50 -10.17
N ALA A 81 -5.51 -5.26 -9.96
CA ALA A 81 -4.49 -4.95 -8.97
C ALA A 81 -4.89 -5.40 -7.56
N ILE A 82 -6.14 -5.15 -7.17
CA ILE A 82 -6.70 -5.61 -5.89
C ILE A 82 -6.72 -7.15 -5.85
N VAL A 83 -7.19 -7.82 -6.90
CA VAL A 83 -7.22 -9.29 -6.96
C VAL A 83 -5.82 -9.88 -6.81
N PHE A 84 -4.82 -9.34 -7.52
CA PHE A 84 -3.43 -9.79 -7.42
C PHE A 84 -2.84 -9.52 -6.03
N GLN A 85 -3.12 -8.37 -5.43
CA GLN A 85 -2.65 -8.03 -4.08
C GLN A 85 -3.28 -8.94 -3.02
N LEU A 86 -4.59 -9.15 -3.05
CA LEU A 86 -5.26 -10.07 -2.14
C LEU A 86 -4.77 -11.51 -2.35
N SER A 87 -4.60 -11.93 -3.59
CA SER A 87 -4.06 -13.26 -3.90
C SER A 87 -2.65 -13.41 -3.36
N SER A 88 -1.79 -12.38 -3.45
CA SER A 88 -0.43 -12.45 -2.88
C SER A 88 -0.43 -12.66 -1.36
N LEU A 89 -1.37 -12.03 -0.64
CA LEU A 89 -1.55 -12.24 0.80
C LEU A 89 -2.03 -13.66 1.14
N ALA A 90 -2.57 -14.39 0.17
CA ALA A 90 -2.94 -15.80 0.35
C ALA A 90 -1.72 -16.75 0.31
N PHE A 91 -0.57 -16.27 -0.16
CA PHE A 91 0.65 -17.06 -0.35
C PHE A 91 1.88 -16.52 0.40
N ALA A 92 1.85 -15.27 0.84
CA ALA A 92 2.97 -14.63 1.51
C ALA A 92 2.56 -13.83 2.76
N PRO A 93 3.46 -13.71 3.76
CA PRO A 93 3.31 -12.83 4.92
C PRO A 93 3.03 -11.38 4.53
N ILE A 94 2.25 -10.65 5.35
CA ILE A 94 1.92 -9.25 5.07
C ILE A 94 3.18 -8.36 5.06
N ILE A 95 4.18 -8.69 5.87
CA ILE A 95 5.48 -8.01 5.90
C ILE A 95 6.23 -8.08 4.56
N VAL A 96 6.04 -9.15 3.77
CA VAL A 96 6.64 -9.30 2.44
C VAL A 96 5.84 -8.51 1.40
N VAL A 97 4.52 -8.61 1.44
CA VAL A 97 3.63 -8.08 0.40
C VAL A 97 3.50 -6.55 0.46
N GLN A 98 3.36 -5.96 1.65
CA GLN A 98 3.04 -4.54 1.77
C GLN A 98 4.10 -3.60 1.16
N PRO A 99 5.40 -3.79 1.43
CA PRO A 99 6.43 -2.96 0.82
C PRO A 99 6.46 -3.04 -0.71
N LEU A 100 6.06 -4.19 -1.30
CA LEU A 100 5.99 -4.36 -2.74
C LEU A 100 4.90 -3.49 -3.38
N GLY A 101 3.86 -3.11 -2.63
CA GLY A 101 2.85 -2.16 -3.09
C GLY A 101 3.45 -0.80 -3.46
N ALA A 102 4.47 -0.34 -2.72
CA ALA A 102 5.16 0.92 -3.00
C ALA A 102 5.98 0.90 -4.31
N VAL A 103 6.29 -0.29 -4.86
CA VAL A 103 6.92 -0.43 -6.18
C VAL A 103 6.03 0.16 -7.29
N ALA A 104 4.70 0.17 -7.10
CA ALA A 104 3.77 0.81 -8.04
C ALA A 104 4.09 2.30 -8.25
N LEU A 105 4.54 3.03 -7.21
CA LEU A 105 4.95 4.43 -7.34
C LEU A 105 6.20 4.57 -8.20
N VAL A 106 7.17 3.67 -8.03
CA VAL A 106 8.39 3.64 -8.83
C VAL A 106 8.06 3.36 -10.30
N ILE A 107 7.20 2.36 -10.55
CA ILE A 107 6.73 2.04 -11.90
C ILE A 107 6.01 3.26 -12.49
N THR A 108 5.15 3.92 -11.71
CA THR A 108 4.43 5.11 -12.15
C THR A 108 5.39 6.22 -12.55
N ALA A 109 6.40 6.50 -11.73
CA ALA A 109 7.43 7.51 -12.00
C ALA A 109 8.17 7.24 -13.32
N VAL A 110 8.61 5.99 -13.51
CA VAL A 110 9.36 5.56 -14.69
C VAL A 110 8.50 5.61 -15.94
N VAL A 111 7.28 5.07 -15.87
CA VAL A 111 6.34 5.09 -17.01
C VAL A 111 5.96 6.52 -17.37
N ASN A 112 5.70 7.37 -16.38
CA ASN A 112 5.35 8.77 -16.63
C ASN A 112 6.48 9.49 -17.37
N ALA A 113 7.72 9.38 -16.89
CA ALA A 113 8.89 9.98 -17.56
C ALA A 113 9.09 9.49 -19.01
N ARG A 114 8.78 8.22 -19.28
CA ARG A 114 8.82 7.65 -20.64
C ARG A 114 7.71 8.22 -21.53
N VAL A 115 6.50 8.33 -21.01
CA VAL A 115 5.31 8.82 -21.75
C VAL A 115 5.45 10.31 -22.06
N THR A 116 5.88 11.12 -21.09
CA THR A 116 6.07 12.57 -21.25
C THR A 116 7.36 12.93 -21.97
N LYS A 117 8.25 11.96 -22.21
CA LYS A 117 9.60 12.16 -22.76
C LYS A 117 10.45 13.16 -21.95
N THR A 118 10.08 13.40 -20.69
CA THR A 118 10.83 14.28 -19.80
C THR A 118 11.95 13.47 -19.15
N PRO A 119 13.21 13.92 -19.23
CA PRO A 119 14.33 13.17 -18.65
C PRO A 119 14.19 13.08 -17.13
N VAL A 120 14.40 11.88 -16.59
CA VAL A 120 14.45 11.66 -15.14
C VAL A 120 15.68 12.38 -14.59
N ASN A 121 15.47 13.43 -13.79
CA ASN A 121 16.55 14.16 -13.12
C ASN A 121 17.36 13.22 -12.20
N ARG A 122 18.63 13.55 -11.95
CA ARG A 122 19.50 12.88 -10.97
C ARG A 122 18.80 12.68 -9.62
N ALA A 123 18.08 13.70 -9.13
CA ALA A 123 17.33 13.60 -7.86
C ALA A 123 16.28 12.47 -7.89
N SER A 124 15.48 12.39 -8.95
CA SER A 124 14.48 11.33 -9.13
C SER A 124 15.13 9.94 -9.33
N LYS A 125 16.30 9.86 -9.97
CA LYS A 125 17.07 8.59 -10.07
C LYS A 125 17.56 8.12 -8.69
N ILE A 126 18.07 9.03 -7.87
CA ILE A 126 18.49 8.73 -6.49
C ILE A 126 17.27 8.27 -5.67
N ALA A 127 16.14 8.96 -5.80
CA ALA A 127 14.91 8.58 -5.12
C ALA A 127 14.43 7.17 -5.50
N ILE A 128 14.44 6.85 -6.79
CA ILE A 128 14.12 5.51 -7.29
C ILE A 128 15.10 4.48 -6.74
N ALA A 129 16.41 4.77 -6.73
CA ALA A 129 17.42 3.86 -6.21
C ALA A 129 17.24 3.57 -4.71
N PHE A 130 16.94 4.59 -3.90
CA PHE A 130 16.63 4.42 -2.48
C PHE A 130 15.34 3.63 -2.28
N CYS A 131 14.28 3.92 -3.04
CA CYS A 131 13.01 3.22 -2.93
C CYS A 131 13.16 1.73 -3.29
N VAL A 132 13.71 1.43 -4.47
CA VAL A 132 13.91 0.06 -4.95
C VAL A 132 14.91 -0.69 -4.08
N GLY A 133 16.03 -0.05 -3.70
CA GLY A 133 17.05 -0.67 -2.84
C GLY A 133 16.53 -0.95 -1.43
N GLY A 134 15.81 -0.01 -0.83
CA GLY A 134 15.20 -0.17 0.48
C GLY A 134 14.11 -1.25 0.50
N ILE A 135 13.17 -1.21 -0.46
CA ILE A 135 12.13 -2.24 -0.59
C ILE A 135 12.77 -3.61 -0.88
N GLY A 136 13.73 -3.68 -1.79
CA GLY A 136 14.44 -4.90 -2.13
C GLY A 136 15.12 -5.51 -0.92
N LEU A 137 15.92 -4.73 -0.20
CA LEU A 137 16.56 -5.18 1.04
C LEU A 137 15.54 -5.63 2.09
N PHE A 138 14.47 -4.86 2.29
CA PHE A 138 13.42 -5.18 3.24
C PHE A 138 12.74 -6.52 2.90
N VAL A 139 12.33 -6.69 1.64
CA VAL A 139 11.66 -7.90 1.14
C VAL A 139 12.61 -9.09 1.16
N THR A 140 13.89 -8.92 0.87
CA THR A 140 14.89 -9.99 0.99
C THR A 140 14.99 -10.46 2.42
N VAL A 141 15.16 -9.56 3.40
CA VAL A 141 15.21 -9.95 4.82
C VAL A 141 13.89 -10.61 5.23
N ALA A 142 12.75 -10.09 4.79
CA ALA A 142 11.44 -10.68 5.03
C ALA A 142 11.33 -12.10 4.46
N ALA A 143 11.79 -12.35 3.24
CA ALA A 143 11.69 -13.68 2.61
C ALA A 143 12.49 -14.77 3.35
N PHE A 144 13.54 -14.41 4.10
CA PHE A 144 14.32 -15.37 4.89
C PHE A 144 13.77 -15.59 6.30
N PHE A 145 13.13 -14.58 6.89
CA PHE A 145 12.77 -14.62 8.32
C PHE A 145 11.28 -14.54 8.60
N ALA A 146 10.46 -14.09 7.65
CA ALA A 146 9.02 -14.02 7.82
C ALA A 146 8.39 -15.39 7.56
N VAL A 147 7.49 -15.80 8.45
CA VAL A 147 6.72 -17.04 8.32
C VAL A 147 5.24 -16.71 8.36
N ASP A 148 4.48 -17.41 7.53
CA ASP A 148 3.03 -17.31 7.50
C ASP A 148 2.43 -18.34 8.46
N LYS A 149 1.89 -17.88 9.59
CA LYS A 149 1.29 -18.75 10.61
C LYS A 149 -0.24 -18.75 10.47
N PRO A 150 -0.91 -19.87 10.77
CA PRO A 150 -2.37 -19.87 10.89
C PRO A 150 -2.82 -18.82 11.91
N VAL A 151 -3.78 -17.99 11.52
CA VAL A 151 -4.25 -16.90 12.38
C VAL A 151 -5.22 -17.45 13.43
N THR A 152 -4.87 -17.26 14.70
CA THR A 152 -5.67 -17.71 15.85
C THR A 152 -6.77 -16.73 16.23
N ASP A 153 -7.80 -17.18 16.94
CA ASP A 153 -8.88 -16.32 17.43
C ASP A 153 -8.36 -15.19 18.35
N LYS A 154 -7.31 -15.48 19.14
CA LYS A 154 -6.63 -14.48 19.97
C LYS A 154 -6.08 -13.33 19.12
N ASN A 155 -5.53 -13.62 17.94
CA ASN A 155 -5.01 -12.61 17.02
C ASN A 155 -6.18 -11.74 16.49
N LEU A 156 -7.30 -12.36 16.09
CA LEU A 156 -8.48 -11.63 15.59
C LEU A 156 -9.05 -10.70 16.66
N VAL A 157 -9.27 -11.22 17.88
CA VAL A 157 -9.78 -10.43 19.00
C VAL A 157 -8.84 -9.26 19.31
N THR A 158 -7.53 -9.50 19.31
CA THR A 158 -6.54 -8.42 19.51
C THR A 158 -6.65 -7.36 18.42
N ILE A 159 -6.70 -7.76 17.14
CA ILE A 159 -6.82 -6.83 16.01
C ILE A 159 -8.12 -6.01 16.11
N LEU A 160 -9.25 -6.66 16.41
CA LEU A 160 -10.55 -5.98 16.53
C LEU A 160 -10.61 -5.03 17.73
N ILE A 161 -10.01 -5.39 18.88
CA ILE A 161 -9.92 -4.51 20.05
C ILE A 161 -9.06 -3.28 19.72
N VAL A 162 -7.89 -3.49 19.11
CA VAL A 162 -7.01 -2.36 18.74
C VAL A 162 -7.69 -1.48 17.69
N LEU A 163 -8.35 -2.06 16.68
CA LEU A 163 -9.14 -1.29 15.72
C LEU A 163 -10.24 -0.48 16.42
N GLY A 164 -10.99 -1.10 17.32
CA GLY A 164 -12.02 -0.44 18.11
C GLY A 164 -11.48 0.73 18.93
N ALA A 165 -10.32 0.54 19.58
CA ALA A 165 -9.64 1.59 20.33
C ALA A 165 -9.17 2.75 19.43
N VAL A 166 -8.61 2.43 18.25
CA VAL A 166 -8.18 3.42 17.25
C VAL A 166 -9.39 4.22 16.72
N LEU A 167 -10.49 3.55 16.38
CA LEU A 167 -11.72 4.21 15.95
C LEU A 167 -12.29 5.11 17.05
N LEU A 168 -12.32 4.63 18.29
CA LEU A 168 -12.78 5.42 19.44
C LEU A 168 -11.88 6.64 19.67
N ALA A 169 -10.56 6.50 19.55
CA ALA A 169 -9.62 7.61 19.63
C ALA A 169 -9.87 8.64 18.52
N PHE A 170 -10.14 8.21 17.29
CA PHE A 170 -10.49 9.14 16.19
C PHE A 170 -11.83 9.83 16.42
N ILE A 171 -12.84 9.12 16.92
CA ILE A 171 -14.14 9.71 17.27
C ILE A 171 -13.97 10.78 18.34
N LEU A 172 -13.24 10.49 19.41
CA LEU A 172 -12.96 11.45 20.48
C LEU A 172 -12.16 12.65 19.97
N ALA A 173 -11.11 12.41 19.17
CA ALA A 173 -10.35 13.48 18.56
C ALA A 173 -11.24 14.36 17.68
N PHE A 174 -12.12 13.78 16.88
CA PHE A 174 -13.05 14.52 16.02
C PHE A 174 -14.02 15.36 16.86
N ALA A 175 -14.65 14.76 17.88
CA ALA A 175 -15.57 15.45 18.77
C ALA A 175 -14.92 16.67 19.46
N LEU A 176 -13.65 16.56 19.86
CA LEU A 176 -12.96 17.59 20.64
C LEU A 176 -12.19 18.61 19.79
N LEU A 177 -11.70 18.21 18.61
CA LEU A 177 -10.67 18.97 17.87
C LEU A 177 -10.98 19.14 16.36
N HIS A 178 -12.18 18.81 15.88
CA HIS A 178 -12.52 18.87 14.44
C HIS A 178 -12.21 20.22 13.78
N THR A 179 -12.32 21.34 14.50
CA THR A 179 -12.02 22.69 13.98
C THR A 179 -10.52 22.97 13.80
N LYS A 180 -9.64 22.11 14.33
CA LYS A 180 -8.17 22.26 14.29
C LYS A 180 -7.49 21.26 13.37
N PHE A 181 -8.25 20.40 12.70
CA PHE A 181 -7.68 19.36 11.85
C PHE A 181 -7.03 19.94 10.59
N LYS A 182 -5.77 19.56 10.40
CA LYS A 182 -5.01 19.82 9.17
C LYS A 182 -4.96 18.54 8.34
N ALA A 183 -4.57 18.65 7.08
CA ALA A 183 -4.37 17.50 6.18
C ALA A 183 -3.63 16.32 6.84
N ILE A 184 -2.57 16.60 7.61
CA ILE A 184 -1.75 15.58 8.30
C ILE A 184 -2.59 14.67 9.20
N PHE A 185 -3.61 15.20 9.89
CA PHE A 185 -4.47 14.39 10.74
C PHE A 185 -5.25 13.37 9.92
N TYR A 186 -5.89 13.82 8.83
CA TYR A 186 -6.64 12.95 7.92
C TYR A 186 -5.74 11.94 7.21
N ILE A 187 -4.54 12.35 6.79
CA ILE A 187 -3.52 11.47 6.20
C ILE A 187 -3.13 10.36 7.19
N THR A 188 -2.86 10.74 8.45
CA THR A 188 -2.48 9.79 9.50
C THR A 188 -3.61 8.82 9.78
N GLY A 189 -4.83 9.33 9.93
CA GLY A 189 -5.99 8.47 10.18
C GLY A 189 -6.30 7.54 9.03
N ALA A 190 -6.27 8.02 7.79
CA ALA A 190 -6.47 7.19 6.62
C ALA A 190 -5.38 6.12 6.50
N GLY A 191 -4.10 6.49 6.67
CA GLY A 191 -3.00 5.53 6.64
C GLY A 191 -3.16 4.42 7.70
N VAL A 192 -3.51 4.80 8.93
CA VAL A 192 -3.77 3.81 10.00
C VAL A 192 -4.94 2.90 9.63
N LEU A 193 -6.06 3.45 9.17
CA LEU A 193 -7.24 2.67 8.81
C LEU A 193 -6.97 1.72 7.62
N TYR A 194 -6.25 2.16 6.60
CA TYR A 194 -5.85 1.28 5.48
C TYR A 194 -4.87 0.19 5.89
N GLY A 195 -3.98 0.48 6.85
CA GLY A 195 -3.12 -0.55 7.46
C GLY A 195 -3.93 -1.66 8.13
N PHE A 196 -5.03 -1.28 8.81
CA PHE A 196 -6.01 -2.24 9.34
C PHE A 196 -6.77 -2.96 8.23
N VAL A 197 -7.19 -2.29 7.16
CA VAL A 197 -7.88 -2.92 6.02
C VAL A 197 -7.05 -4.06 5.45
N ALA A 198 -5.77 -3.83 5.19
CA ALA A 198 -4.91 -4.85 4.62
C ALA A 198 -4.58 -5.98 5.61
N THR A 199 -4.42 -5.65 6.90
CA THR A 199 -4.29 -6.65 7.96
C THR A 199 -5.52 -7.54 8.05
N LEU A 200 -6.71 -6.95 8.10
CA LEU A 200 -7.97 -7.68 8.15
C LEU A 200 -8.17 -8.52 6.89
N ALA A 201 -7.81 -8.00 5.71
CA ALA A 201 -7.86 -8.76 4.47
C ALA A 201 -6.97 -10.02 4.55
N LYS A 202 -5.72 -9.88 4.98
CA LYS A 202 -4.80 -11.02 5.22
C LYS A 202 -5.42 -12.03 6.19
N VAL A 203 -5.98 -11.57 7.30
CA VAL A 203 -6.57 -12.43 8.33
C VAL A 203 -7.81 -13.17 7.81
N ILE A 204 -8.71 -12.48 7.10
CA ILE A 204 -9.91 -13.09 6.50
C ILE A 204 -9.50 -14.14 5.48
N ILE A 205 -8.52 -13.86 4.62
CA ILE A 205 -8.00 -14.80 3.63
C ILE A 205 -7.42 -16.05 4.32
N ASN A 206 -6.55 -15.86 5.31
CA ASN A 206 -5.93 -16.96 6.04
C ASN A 206 -6.99 -17.82 6.77
N ARG A 207 -7.97 -17.21 7.44
CA ARG A 207 -9.08 -17.94 8.10
C ARG A 207 -9.92 -18.73 7.10
N THR A 208 -10.19 -18.14 5.93
CA THR A 208 -10.96 -18.79 4.86
C THR A 208 -10.20 -19.99 4.29
N GLN A 209 -8.89 -19.88 4.05
CA GLN A 209 -8.06 -20.99 3.58
C GLN A 209 -7.97 -22.14 4.59
N ASN A 210 -8.04 -21.82 5.88
CA ASN A 210 -7.99 -22.82 6.96
C ASN A 210 -9.37 -23.35 7.38
N GLY A 211 -10.45 -23.01 6.65
CA GLY A 211 -11.81 -23.51 6.93
C GLY A 211 -12.51 -22.87 8.13
N ASN A 212 -11.93 -21.82 8.72
CA ASN A 212 -12.43 -21.20 9.95
C ASN A 212 -13.28 -19.94 9.67
N PHE A 213 -14.28 -20.07 8.81
CA PHE A 213 -15.18 -18.96 8.47
C PHE A 213 -16.37 -18.90 9.42
N GLU A 214 -16.19 -18.20 10.53
CA GLU A 214 -17.15 -18.14 11.64
C GLU A 214 -17.59 -16.69 11.92
N TRP A 215 -18.41 -16.50 12.96
CA TRP A 215 -18.88 -15.18 13.39
C TRP A 215 -17.74 -14.17 13.62
N LEU A 216 -16.63 -14.61 14.21
CA LEU A 216 -15.47 -13.73 14.43
C LEU A 216 -14.82 -13.27 13.11
N THR A 217 -14.81 -14.12 12.09
CA THR A 217 -14.34 -13.76 10.74
C THR A 217 -15.31 -12.77 10.08
N LEU A 218 -16.63 -12.93 10.28
CA LEU A 218 -17.64 -11.95 9.83
C LEU A 218 -17.47 -10.59 10.53
N CYS A 219 -17.15 -10.56 11.82
CA CYS A 219 -16.79 -9.32 12.51
C CYS A 219 -15.55 -8.66 11.90
N CYS A 220 -14.56 -9.43 11.45
CA CYS A 220 -13.40 -8.91 10.72
C CYS A 220 -13.80 -8.32 9.36
N VAL A 221 -14.71 -8.96 8.62
CA VAL A 221 -15.25 -8.41 7.36
C VAL A 221 -15.97 -7.09 7.61
N ALA A 222 -16.83 -7.02 8.63
CA ALA A 222 -17.51 -5.78 9.01
C ALA A 222 -16.51 -4.68 9.41
N GLY A 223 -15.50 -5.02 10.22
CA GLY A 223 -14.41 -4.12 10.60
C GLY A 223 -13.61 -3.62 9.40
N LEU A 224 -13.36 -4.48 8.41
CA LEU A 224 -12.66 -4.14 7.18
C LEU A 224 -13.48 -3.13 6.36
N LEU A 225 -14.77 -3.40 6.16
CA LEU A 225 -15.66 -2.51 5.42
C LEU A 225 -15.79 -1.14 6.11
N LEU A 226 -15.91 -1.13 7.44
CA LEU A 226 -15.95 0.09 8.23
C LEU A 226 -14.65 0.90 8.10
N ALA A 227 -13.49 0.25 8.30
CA ALA A 227 -12.18 0.89 8.18
C ALA A 227 -11.91 1.40 6.76
N ALA A 228 -12.29 0.64 5.73
CA ALA A 228 -12.16 1.05 4.33
C ALA A 228 -13.03 2.26 4.01
N SER A 229 -14.28 2.28 4.49
CA SER A 229 -15.22 3.38 4.26
C SER A 229 -14.77 4.66 4.96
N LEU A 230 -14.38 4.55 6.24
CA LEU A 230 -13.89 5.69 7.01
C LEU A 230 -12.51 6.17 6.51
N GLY A 231 -11.64 5.24 6.12
CA GLY A 231 -10.36 5.53 5.49
C GLY A 231 -10.55 6.32 4.19
N ALA A 232 -11.47 5.87 3.33
CA ALA A 232 -11.82 6.60 2.11
C ALA A 232 -12.33 8.01 2.41
N TYR A 233 -13.22 8.16 3.41
CA TYR A 233 -13.67 9.47 3.84
C TYR A 233 -12.50 10.36 4.31
N PHE A 234 -11.56 9.85 5.08
CA PHE A 234 -10.37 10.60 5.50
C PHE A 234 -9.44 10.93 4.33
N VAL A 235 -9.27 10.04 3.35
CA VAL A 235 -8.50 10.35 2.12
C VAL A 235 -9.11 11.54 1.38
N GLN A 236 -10.44 11.58 1.24
CA GLN A 236 -11.10 12.71 0.57
C GLN A 236 -10.89 14.02 1.34
N ASN A 237 -11.01 14.00 2.66
CA ASN A 237 -10.74 15.17 3.50
C ASN A 237 -9.26 15.58 3.50
N ALA A 238 -8.34 14.62 3.37
CA ALA A 238 -6.93 14.90 3.23
C ALA A 238 -6.62 15.65 1.92
N TYR A 239 -7.20 15.20 0.80
CA TYR A 239 -7.05 15.87 -0.50
C TYR A 239 -7.72 17.24 -0.55
N SER A 240 -8.83 17.45 0.16
CA SER A 240 -9.47 18.77 0.23
C SER A 240 -8.73 19.76 1.13
N SER A 241 -7.95 19.27 2.11
CA SER A 241 -7.33 20.09 3.15
C SER A 241 -5.82 20.28 2.98
N GLY A 242 -5.19 19.69 1.96
CA GLY A 242 -3.75 19.75 1.75
C GLY A 242 -3.30 19.32 0.36
N PRO A 243 -2.01 19.52 0.04
CA PRO A 243 -1.49 19.23 -1.29
C PRO A 243 -1.52 17.72 -1.58
N PRO A 244 -1.96 17.30 -2.79
CA PRO A 244 -2.07 15.88 -3.16
C PRO A 244 -0.79 15.07 -2.95
N ASP A 245 0.37 15.65 -3.25
CA ASP A 245 1.66 14.98 -3.08
C ASP A 245 1.95 14.61 -1.63
N LEU A 246 1.55 15.47 -0.67
CA LEU A 246 1.67 15.19 0.76
C LEU A 246 0.75 14.05 1.18
N VAL A 247 -0.47 14.02 0.64
CA VAL A 247 -1.45 12.95 0.92
C VAL A 247 -0.91 11.61 0.43
N ILE A 248 -0.45 11.54 -0.81
CA ILE A 248 0.11 10.32 -1.40
C ILE A 248 1.36 9.89 -0.63
N ALA A 249 2.29 10.80 -0.36
CA ALA A 249 3.52 10.48 0.38
C ALA A 249 3.24 9.97 1.79
N GLY A 250 2.29 10.59 2.51
CA GLY A 250 1.94 10.17 3.86
C GLY A 250 1.23 8.82 3.89
N LEU A 251 0.25 8.59 3.00
CA LEU A 251 -0.47 7.32 2.93
C LEU A 251 0.46 6.17 2.57
N THR A 252 1.37 6.37 1.63
CA THR A 252 2.31 5.33 1.15
C THR A 252 3.37 4.94 2.18
N VAL A 253 3.54 5.72 3.24
CA VAL A 253 4.43 5.41 4.37
C VAL A 253 3.64 4.84 5.55
N ILE A 254 2.56 5.51 5.95
CA ILE A 254 1.84 5.18 7.19
C ILE A 254 1.09 3.85 7.06
N ASP A 255 0.43 3.58 5.93
CA ASP A 255 -0.34 2.35 5.72
C ASP A 255 0.55 1.08 5.82
N PRO A 256 1.64 0.95 5.04
CA PRO A 256 2.55 -0.19 5.18
C PRO A 256 3.16 -0.31 6.58
N LEU A 257 3.50 0.80 7.25
CA LEU A 257 4.07 0.75 8.61
C LEU A 257 3.07 0.15 9.61
N VAL A 258 1.80 0.51 9.52
CA VAL A 258 0.77 -0.02 10.41
C VAL A 258 0.50 -1.49 10.09
N ALA A 259 0.34 -1.86 8.82
CA ALA A 259 0.12 -3.24 8.42
C ALA A 259 1.30 -4.16 8.80
N VAL A 260 2.53 -3.75 8.52
CA VAL A 260 3.76 -4.46 8.91
C VAL A 260 3.86 -4.53 10.44
N GLY A 261 3.60 -3.44 11.15
CA GLY A 261 3.63 -3.40 12.61
C GLY A 261 2.67 -4.42 13.24
N ILE A 262 1.45 -4.54 12.71
CA ILE A 262 0.50 -5.55 13.16
C ILE A 262 0.97 -6.96 12.79
N GLY A 263 1.55 -7.15 11.60
CA GLY A 263 2.17 -8.42 11.19
C GLY A 263 3.28 -8.88 12.15
N ILE A 264 4.11 -7.95 12.60
CA ILE A 264 5.20 -8.22 13.55
C ILE A 264 4.64 -8.51 14.95
N VAL A 265 3.80 -7.63 15.49
CA VAL A 265 3.39 -7.65 16.90
C VAL A 265 2.28 -8.66 17.17
N VAL A 266 1.28 -8.74 16.29
CA VAL A 266 0.06 -9.54 16.53
C VAL A 266 0.09 -10.86 15.77
N LEU A 267 0.51 -10.86 14.50
CA LEU A 267 0.61 -12.09 13.72
C LEU A 267 1.90 -12.87 14.03
N GLY A 268 2.92 -12.20 14.57
CA GLY A 268 4.19 -12.83 14.93
C GLY A 268 4.94 -13.38 13.72
N GLU A 269 4.84 -12.71 12.57
CA GLU A 269 5.43 -13.15 11.30
C GLU A 269 6.96 -13.27 11.39
N ILE A 270 7.60 -12.46 12.23
CA ILE A 270 9.06 -12.48 12.44
C ILE A 270 9.46 -12.90 13.86
N ALA A 271 8.60 -13.59 14.61
CA ALA A 271 8.87 -13.96 16.00
C ALA A 271 10.13 -14.84 16.19
N GLN A 272 10.50 -15.59 15.15
CA GLN A 272 11.70 -16.43 15.09
C GLN A 272 12.94 -15.72 14.50
N ALA A 273 12.80 -14.47 14.08
CA ALA A 273 13.89 -13.72 13.48
C ALA A 273 14.94 -13.32 14.53
N PRO A 274 16.24 -13.36 14.20
CA PRO A 274 17.27 -12.87 15.10
C PRO A 274 17.17 -11.36 15.29
N LEU A 275 17.64 -10.84 16.44
CA LEU A 275 17.54 -9.41 16.77
C LEU A 275 18.16 -8.48 15.71
N TRP A 276 19.24 -8.93 15.04
CA TRP A 276 19.87 -8.16 13.97
C TRP A 276 18.96 -7.95 12.75
N ALA A 277 18.03 -8.88 12.48
CA ALA A 277 17.07 -8.73 11.38
C ALA A 277 16.12 -7.55 11.64
N GLY A 278 15.78 -7.28 12.91
CA GLY A 278 15.02 -6.10 13.29
C GLY A 278 15.73 -4.79 12.91
N PHE A 279 17.05 -4.70 13.14
CA PHE A 279 17.85 -3.55 12.70
C PHE A 279 17.91 -3.46 11.16
N ALA A 280 18.02 -4.60 10.48
CA ALA A 280 17.99 -4.63 9.02
C ALA A 280 16.64 -4.13 8.45
N PHE A 281 15.52 -4.55 9.03
CA PHE A 281 14.19 -4.04 8.66
C PHE A 281 14.04 -2.54 8.91
N ALA A 282 14.49 -2.06 10.08
CA ALA A 282 14.44 -0.63 10.41
C ALA A 282 15.26 0.20 9.43
N LEU A 283 16.50 -0.25 9.12
CA LEU A 283 17.37 0.42 8.16
C LEU A 283 16.79 0.39 6.74
N ALA A 284 16.36 -0.77 6.26
CA ALA A 284 15.78 -0.93 4.93
C ALA A 284 14.49 -0.12 4.77
N GLY A 285 13.63 -0.13 5.79
CA GLY A 285 12.42 0.67 5.86
C GLY A 285 12.73 2.16 5.83
N ALA A 286 13.72 2.63 6.61
CA ALA A 286 14.14 4.03 6.57
C ALA A 286 14.65 4.44 5.19
N ILE A 287 15.47 3.61 4.53
CA ILE A 287 15.95 3.85 3.17
C ILE A 287 14.79 3.93 2.18
N ALA A 288 13.82 3.02 2.26
CA ALA A 288 12.64 3.00 1.40
C ALA A 288 11.78 4.26 1.60
N ILE A 289 11.50 4.62 2.86
CA ILE A 289 10.73 5.82 3.22
C ILE A 289 11.43 7.08 2.72
N CYS A 290 12.74 7.20 2.90
CA CYS A 290 13.53 8.29 2.33
C CYS A 290 13.39 8.35 0.80
N GLY A 291 13.40 7.21 0.12
CA GLY A 291 13.13 7.10 -1.32
C GLY A 291 11.75 7.63 -1.71
N VAL A 292 10.69 7.23 -1.02
CA VAL A 292 9.30 7.68 -1.25
C VAL A 292 9.15 9.19 -1.03
N ILE A 293 9.72 9.72 0.06
CA ILE A 293 9.68 11.16 0.35
C ILE A 293 10.47 11.94 -0.70
N LEU A 294 11.62 11.44 -1.14
CA LEU A 294 12.41 12.10 -2.17
C LEU A 294 11.71 12.06 -3.52
N LEU A 295 11.04 10.95 -3.85
CA LEU A 295 10.31 10.76 -5.10
C LEU A 295 9.09 11.66 -5.19
N SER A 296 8.30 11.75 -4.12
CA SER A 296 7.14 12.67 -4.04
C SER A 296 7.55 14.14 -4.16
N ARG A 297 8.68 14.54 -3.60
CA ARG A 297 9.21 15.91 -3.72
C ARG A 297 9.74 16.28 -5.10
N HIS A 298 10.21 15.31 -5.87
CA HIS A 298 10.88 15.53 -7.16
C HIS A 298 10.09 14.93 -8.33
N HIS A 299 8.80 14.66 -8.14
CA HIS A 299 7.97 14.09 -9.20
C HIS A 299 7.65 15.16 -10.25
N PRO A 300 7.77 14.86 -11.57
CA PRO A 300 7.57 15.82 -12.66
C PRO A 300 6.18 16.46 -12.75
N GLN A 301 5.18 15.96 -12.02
CA GLN A 301 3.85 16.60 -11.98
C GLN A 301 3.84 17.88 -11.13
N ALA A 302 4.81 18.06 -10.23
CA ALA A 302 4.94 19.28 -9.42
C ALA A 302 5.45 20.50 -10.21
N SER A 303 5.82 20.35 -11.49
CA SER A 303 6.39 21.43 -12.31
C SER A 303 5.47 21.93 -13.43
N VAL A 304 4.15 21.70 -13.36
CA VAL A 304 3.18 22.24 -14.35
C VAL A 304 2.32 23.36 -13.74
N THR A 305 2.85 24.13 -12.79
CA THR A 305 2.17 25.36 -12.37
C THR A 305 3.17 26.47 -12.06
N VAL A 306 2.93 27.61 -12.72
CA VAL A 306 3.57 28.92 -12.59
C VAL A 306 4.90 29.10 -13.34
N SER A 307 4.83 29.25 -14.66
CA SER A 307 5.51 30.36 -15.31
C SER A 307 4.42 31.34 -15.78
N GLU A 308 4.21 32.41 -15.01
CA GLU A 308 3.70 33.67 -15.56
C GLU A 308 4.69 34.24 -16.58
#